data_AF-A0A7X3V225-F1
#
_entry.id   AF-A0A7X3V225-F1
#
_cell.length_a   1.000
_cell.length_b   1.000
_cell.length_c   1.000
_cell.angle_alpha   90.00
_cell.angle_beta   90.00
_cell.angle_gamma   90.00
#
_symmetry.space_group_name_H-M   'P 1'
#
loop_
_entity.id
_entity.type
_entity.pdbx_description
1 polymer ?
#
loop_
_entity_poly.entity_id
_entity_poly.type
_entity_poly.pdbx_seq_one_letter_code
_entity_poly.pdbx_strand_id
1 'polypeptide(L)'
;MTTPRMEGHTDRDGMSAMDNSHKERSGRAAASAFVLLCLSAVATAAAAQDHVVRVPVSGTVEMGLAPFIERTIEEAEAAGAAAVILEIETPGGRVDAAERITSAISRAELPVYAYINLHAYSAGAMIALATERVFMRDGAVMGAATPVDGSGTKGSEKIVSAMRARMRALAEARDLDPSVAEAMVDEQIVIEGVVDEGRLLTLTTAEAVALGYATAVDDWIDLIEVLELEEAPVNQATVNWAERLVRFLTNPVIAPFLLSLGFLGLIVEIKTAGFGLAGIAGLLSLAMFFGAHLLLGLAGAEDLILVLAGIVLILVEVFVIPGFGIFGILGGLALVGGLVLAQVGAYPTGADFAQAGTVLTVSTILVGVAAWLILRSIPGSWRLKRSGVLLPESTDRDEGYTSADVRSDLEGAVGVAITDLRPAGVGLFTDERMDVVSESEWIEEGTRIRIISAEGYRHIVRAVKST
;
A
#
# COMPACT_ATOMS: atom_id res chain seq x y z
N MET A 1 71.79 85.98 55.70
CA MET A 1 71.87 86.10 54.23
C MET A 1 70.93 85.04 53.65
N THR A 2 69.64 85.33 53.49
CA THR A 2 68.99 85.91 52.29
C THR A 2 69.11 85.03 51.03
N THR A 3 68.03 84.30 50.70
CA THR A 3 67.32 84.29 49.39
C THR A 3 66.03 83.45 49.49
N PRO A 4 64.98 83.73 48.68
CA PRO A 4 63.59 83.42 49.01
C PRO A 4 63.01 82.19 48.31
N ARG A 5 61.91 81.71 48.91
CA ARG A 5 61.09 80.53 48.57
C ARG A 5 59.98 80.93 47.59
N MET A 6 59.84 80.21 46.48
CA MET A 6 58.68 80.25 45.59
C MET A 6 57.92 78.91 45.76
N GLU A 7 56.70 78.97 46.28
CA GLU A 7 55.76 77.84 46.30
C GLU A 7 54.81 77.99 45.11
N GLY A 8 54.76 76.95 44.26
CA GLY A 8 53.85 76.86 43.13
C GLY A 8 52.47 76.40 43.60
N HIS A 9 51.45 77.18 43.25
CA HIS A 9 50.03 76.82 43.39
C HIS A 9 49.58 76.13 42.09
N THR A 10 49.15 74.87 42.17
CA THR A 10 48.47 74.18 41.07
C THR A 10 47.02 73.92 41.46
N ASP A 11 46.11 74.56 40.72
CA ASP A 11 44.65 74.38 40.76
C ASP A 11 44.25 72.90 40.71
N ARG A 12 43.44 72.46 41.69
CA ARG A 12 42.89 71.10 41.76
C ARG A 12 41.35 71.02 41.70
N ASP A 13 40.65 72.13 41.47
CA ASP A 13 39.19 72.16 41.62
C ASP A 13 38.38 72.06 40.31
N GLY A 14 39.03 71.93 39.15
CA GLY A 14 38.35 71.82 37.85
C GLY A 14 37.93 70.40 37.43
N MET A 15 38.46 69.34 38.05
CA MET A 15 38.33 67.97 37.52
C MET A 15 37.16 67.17 38.11
N SER A 16 36.58 67.59 39.24
CA SER A 16 35.57 66.78 39.94
C SER A 16 34.12 66.98 39.46
N ALA A 17 33.79 68.12 38.83
CA ALA A 17 32.43 68.42 38.39
C ALA A 17 32.07 67.79 37.03
N MET A 18 33.07 67.52 36.18
CA MET A 18 32.85 66.92 34.86
C MET A 18 32.59 65.40 34.92
N ASP A 19 33.18 64.69 35.90
CA ASP A 19 33.04 63.23 36.03
C ASP A 19 31.64 62.78 36.51
N ASN A 20 30.99 63.56 37.38
CA ASN A 20 29.64 63.21 37.87
C ASN A 20 28.53 63.37 36.81
N SER A 21 28.67 64.32 35.88
CA SER A 21 27.68 64.51 34.81
C SER A 21 27.67 63.38 33.77
N HIS A 22 28.83 62.72 33.60
CA HIS A 22 28.96 61.57 32.72
C HIS A 22 28.38 60.29 33.34
N LYS A 23 28.56 60.08 34.65
CA LYS A 23 28.00 58.92 35.37
C LYS A 23 26.46 58.95 35.45
N GLU A 24 25.86 60.10 35.69
CA GLU A 24 24.39 60.22 35.71
C GLU A 24 23.76 60.02 34.32
N ARG A 25 24.41 60.53 33.26
CA ARG A 25 23.97 60.31 31.88
C ARG A 25 24.13 58.85 31.44
N SER A 26 25.21 58.17 31.83
CA SER A 26 25.40 56.75 31.51
C SER A 26 24.40 55.85 32.26
N GLY A 27 24.09 56.17 33.52
CA GLY A 27 23.08 55.45 34.31
C GLY A 27 21.68 55.56 33.74
N ARG A 28 21.27 56.74 33.27
CA ARG A 28 19.96 56.95 32.62
C ARG A 28 19.88 56.25 31.25
N ALA A 29 20.96 56.28 30.47
CA ALA A 29 21.03 55.56 29.20
C ALA A 29 20.97 54.03 29.39
N ALA A 30 21.65 53.49 30.40
CA ALA A 30 21.61 52.07 30.73
C ALA A 30 20.23 51.63 31.25
N ALA A 31 19.57 52.45 32.07
CA ALA A 31 18.21 52.18 32.54
C ALA A 31 17.18 52.23 31.39
N SER A 32 17.29 53.21 30.49
CA SER A 32 16.44 53.29 29.29
C SER A 32 16.68 52.12 28.33
N ALA A 33 17.94 51.70 28.14
CA ALA A 33 18.28 50.54 27.33
C ALA A 33 17.74 49.24 27.95
N PHE A 34 17.81 49.09 29.28
CA PHE A 34 17.26 47.93 29.98
C PHE A 34 15.73 47.88 29.91
N VAL A 35 15.05 49.02 30.05
CA VAL A 35 13.59 49.12 29.89
C VAL A 35 13.17 48.82 28.45
N LEU A 36 13.92 49.31 27.45
CA LEU A 36 13.69 48.97 26.03
C LEU A 36 13.95 47.48 25.75
N LEU A 37 14.95 46.86 26.38
CA LEU A 37 15.24 45.43 26.28
C LEU A 37 14.13 44.58 26.93
N CYS A 38 13.62 45.00 28.08
CA CYS A 38 12.50 44.34 28.75
C CYS A 38 11.19 44.51 27.97
N LEU A 39 10.93 45.69 27.39
CA LEU A 39 9.76 45.93 26.53
C LEU A 39 9.80 45.11 25.24
N SER A 40 10.98 44.94 24.64
CA SER A 40 11.15 44.09 23.45
C SER A 40 11.07 42.59 23.80
N ALA A 41 11.58 42.17 24.96
CA ALA A 41 11.44 40.79 25.44
C ALA A 41 9.98 40.42 25.80
N VAL A 42 9.20 41.37 26.33
CA VAL A 42 7.76 41.18 26.60
C VAL A 42 6.95 41.17 25.29
N ALA A 43 7.32 41.98 24.30
CA ALA A 43 6.67 41.95 22.99
C ALA A 43 6.90 40.64 22.22
N THR A 44 8.07 40.00 22.37
CA THR A 44 8.34 38.68 21.78
C THR A 44 7.67 37.52 22.52
N ALA A 45 7.26 37.69 23.77
CA ALA A 45 6.56 36.65 24.53
C ALA A 45 5.03 36.64 24.30
N ALA A 46 4.49 37.71 23.72
CA ALA A 46 3.06 37.83 23.40
C ALA A 46 2.68 37.31 21.99
N ALA A 47 3.68 36.98 21.15
CA ALA A 47 3.50 36.42 19.80
C ALA A 47 3.50 34.88 19.80
N ALA A 48 2.83 34.27 20.79
CA ALA A 48 2.92 32.83 21.05
C ALA A 48 1.71 32.02 20.57
N GLN A 49 0.81 32.61 19.76
CA GLN A 49 -0.28 31.93 19.07
C GLN A 49 -0.59 32.64 17.75
N ASP A 50 0.28 32.45 16.75
CA ASP A 50 0.42 33.39 15.64
C ASP A 50 -0.24 32.94 14.33
N HIS A 51 -1.01 31.85 14.28
CA HIS A 51 -1.69 31.45 13.05
C HIS A 51 -2.82 30.45 13.27
N VAL A 52 -3.75 30.40 12.30
CA VAL A 52 -4.81 29.40 12.22
C VAL A 52 -4.49 28.41 11.11
N VAL A 53 -4.67 27.12 11.36
CA VAL A 53 -4.46 26.08 10.35
C VAL A 53 -5.80 25.63 9.77
N ARG A 54 -6.03 25.91 8.49
CA ARG A 54 -7.21 25.47 7.74
C ARG A 54 -6.95 24.11 7.10
N VAL A 55 -7.76 23.11 7.44
CA VAL A 55 -7.58 21.72 6.98
C VAL A 55 -8.77 21.28 6.15
N PRO A 56 -8.60 21.01 4.84
CA PRO A 56 -9.70 20.55 4.01
C PRO A 56 -10.07 19.09 4.31
N VAL A 57 -11.33 18.84 4.63
CA VAL A 57 -11.96 17.53 4.79
C VAL A 57 -13.02 17.38 3.69
N SER A 58 -12.55 17.29 2.45
CA SER A 58 -13.39 17.31 1.25
C SER A 58 -13.49 15.94 0.58
N GLY A 59 -14.68 15.58 0.10
CA GLY A 59 -14.92 14.31 -0.58
C GLY A 59 -14.99 13.12 0.40
N THR A 60 -14.78 11.90 -0.09
CA THR A 60 -14.92 10.69 0.74
C THR A 60 -13.88 10.62 1.86
N VAL A 61 -14.31 10.32 3.08
CA VAL A 61 -13.43 10.04 4.22
C VAL A 61 -12.74 8.68 4.00
N GLU A 62 -11.48 8.73 3.59
CA GLU A 62 -10.64 7.55 3.29
C GLU A 62 -9.44 7.45 4.23
N MET A 63 -8.77 6.29 4.30
CA MET A 63 -7.75 6.03 5.33
C MET A 63 -6.52 6.93 5.25
N GLY A 64 -6.18 7.46 4.08
CA GLY A 64 -5.12 8.45 3.89
C GLY A 64 -5.48 9.86 4.37
N LEU A 65 -6.74 10.14 4.68
CA LEU A 65 -7.17 11.40 5.28
C LEU A 65 -6.81 11.47 6.76
N ALA A 66 -6.86 10.34 7.47
CA ALA A 66 -6.57 10.29 8.90
C ALA A 66 -5.10 10.67 9.23
N PRO A 67 -4.05 10.07 8.61
CA PRO A 67 -2.66 10.49 8.82
C PRO A 67 -2.40 11.94 8.45
N PHE A 68 -3.10 12.46 7.42
CA PHE A 68 -2.97 13.86 7.02
C PHE A 68 -3.48 14.80 8.12
N ILE A 69 -4.65 14.52 8.70
CA ILE A 69 -5.22 15.32 9.79
C ILE A 69 -4.39 15.16 11.06
N GLU A 70 -3.99 13.93 11.41
CA GLU A 70 -3.10 13.64 12.55
C GLU A 70 -1.83 14.49 12.49
N ARG A 71 -1.08 14.38 11.37
CA ARG A 71 0.14 15.16 11.17
C ARG A 71 -0.13 16.66 11.23
N THR A 72 -1.22 17.12 10.64
CA THR A 72 -1.53 18.55 10.58
C THR A 72 -1.84 19.12 11.96
N ILE A 73 -2.55 18.36 12.82
CA ILE A 73 -2.78 18.72 14.22
C ILE A 73 -1.44 18.75 14.97
N GLU A 74 -0.62 17.69 14.86
CA GLU A 74 0.69 17.61 15.52
C GLU A 74 1.65 18.76 15.09
N GLU A 75 1.67 19.09 13.79
CA GLU A 75 2.46 20.21 13.27
C GLU A 75 1.94 21.57 13.77
N ALA A 76 0.62 21.74 13.85
CA ALA A 76 -0.02 22.95 14.37
C ALA A 76 0.31 23.14 15.86
N GLU A 77 0.27 22.07 16.65
CA GLU A 77 0.67 22.07 18.06
C GLU A 77 2.13 22.43 18.24
N ALA A 78 3.02 21.76 17.50
CA ALA A 78 4.45 22.04 17.56
C ALA A 78 4.80 23.48 17.13
N ALA A 79 4.00 24.07 16.25
CA ALA A 79 4.15 25.45 15.78
C ALA A 79 3.43 26.48 16.67
N GLY A 80 2.73 26.07 17.73
CA GLY A 80 1.96 26.96 18.60
C GLY A 80 0.82 27.67 17.86
N ALA A 81 0.11 26.97 16.97
CA ALA A 81 -1.06 27.53 16.30
C ALA A 81 -2.16 27.91 17.30
N ALA A 82 -2.93 28.95 16.98
CA ALA A 82 -4.06 29.38 17.80
C ALA A 82 -5.23 28.38 17.74
N ALA A 83 -5.48 27.83 16.56
CA ALA A 83 -6.51 26.82 16.34
C ALA A 83 -6.27 26.02 15.05
N VAL A 84 -6.85 24.83 14.99
CA VAL A 84 -7.03 24.05 13.76
C VAL A 84 -8.51 24.08 13.39
N ILE A 85 -8.83 24.46 12.16
CA ILE A 85 -10.20 24.48 11.65
C ILE A 85 -10.32 23.46 10.52
N LEU A 86 -11.12 22.43 10.75
CA LEU A 86 -11.47 21.42 9.77
C LEU A 86 -12.60 21.95 8.89
N GLU A 87 -12.31 22.25 7.63
CA GLU A 87 -13.33 22.62 6.65
C GLU A 87 -13.96 21.35 6.05
N ILE A 88 -15.16 21.03 6.51
CA ILE A 88 -15.84 19.76 6.22
C ILE A 88 -16.84 19.94 5.07
N GLU A 89 -16.60 19.15 4.02
CA GLU A 89 -17.50 18.99 2.88
C GLU A 89 -17.42 17.53 2.40
N THR A 90 -18.21 16.65 3.04
CA THR A 90 -18.08 15.21 2.83
C THR A 90 -19.42 14.47 2.83
N PRO A 91 -19.61 13.52 1.89
CA PRO A 91 -20.71 12.58 1.93
C PRO A 91 -20.50 11.47 2.98
N GLY A 92 -19.36 11.46 3.67
CA GLY A 92 -18.94 10.41 4.58
C GLY A 92 -17.89 9.50 3.97
N GLY A 93 -17.76 8.28 4.50
CA GLY A 93 -16.75 7.34 4.07
C GLY A 93 -16.53 6.27 5.13
N ARG A 94 -15.27 5.88 5.33
CA ARG A 94 -14.94 4.79 6.23
C ARG A 94 -15.06 5.20 7.70
N VAL A 95 -15.71 4.33 8.49
CA VAL A 95 -15.86 4.53 9.94
C VAL A 95 -14.54 4.45 10.67
N ASP A 96 -13.64 3.54 10.29
CA ASP A 96 -12.32 3.40 10.92
C ASP A 96 -11.42 4.64 10.71
N ALA A 97 -11.46 5.24 9.52
CA ALA A 97 -10.81 6.53 9.24
C ALA A 97 -11.40 7.65 10.12
N ALA A 98 -12.72 7.73 10.23
CA ALA A 98 -13.41 8.73 11.05
C ALA A 98 -13.09 8.60 12.55
N GLU A 99 -13.03 7.36 13.06
CA GLU A 99 -12.64 7.07 14.44
C GLU A 99 -11.18 7.48 14.72
N ARG A 100 -10.29 7.22 13.77
CA ARG A 100 -8.89 7.61 13.87
C ARG A 100 -8.73 9.15 13.89
N ILE A 101 -9.47 9.85 13.02
CA ILE A 101 -9.53 11.33 13.03
C ILE A 101 -10.11 11.85 14.34
N THR A 102 -11.22 11.29 14.81
CA THR A 102 -11.85 11.66 16.09
C THR A 102 -10.89 11.46 17.25
N SER A 103 -10.11 10.38 17.24
CA SER A 103 -9.09 10.10 18.26
C SER A 103 -7.89 11.05 18.19
N ALA A 104 -7.57 11.58 17.00
CA ALA A 104 -6.57 12.62 16.84
C ALA A 104 -7.10 13.95 17.43
N ILE A 105 -8.32 14.33 17.10
CA ILE A 105 -8.99 15.53 17.63
C ILE A 105 -9.07 15.48 19.16
N SER A 106 -9.49 14.36 19.74
CA SER A 106 -9.64 14.23 21.20
C SER A 106 -8.32 14.28 21.98
N ARG A 107 -7.19 14.03 21.31
CA ARG A 107 -5.85 14.10 21.90
C ARG A 107 -5.18 15.46 21.69
N ALA A 108 -5.81 16.34 20.91
CA ALA A 108 -5.22 17.61 20.57
C ALA A 108 -5.06 18.50 21.82
N GLU A 109 -3.92 19.17 21.95
CA GLU A 109 -3.59 20.12 23.01
C GLU A 109 -3.96 21.56 22.65
N LEU A 110 -4.50 21.77 21.44
CA LEU A 110 -5.03 23.04 20.94
C LEU A 110 -6.51 22.94 20.52
N PRO A 111 -7.22 24.07 20.40
CA PRO A 111 -8.60 24.07 19.93
C PRO A 111 -8.73 23.57 18.49
N VAL A 112 -9.57 22.55 18.29
CA VAL A 112 -9.96 22.07 16.96
C VAL A 112 -11.44 22.38 16.74
N TYR A 113 -11.75 23.06 15.64
CA TYR A 113 -13.10 23.46 15.25
C TYR A 113 -13.51 22.80 13.93
N ALA A 114 -14.81 22.57 13.76
CA ALA A 114 -15.38 22.15 12.48
C ALA A 114 -16.08 23.32 11.80
N TYR A 115 -15.80 23.56 10.53
CA TYR A 115 -16.53 24.48 9.66
C TYR A 115 -17.19 23.68 8.54
N ILE A 116 -18.51 23.55 8.60
CA ILE A 116 -19.31 22.82 7.61
C ILE A 116 -19.74 23.80 6.52
N ASN A 117 -19.08 23.72 5.36
CA ASN A 117 -19.35 24.62 4.24
C ASN A 117 -20.63 24.25 3.47
N LEU A 118 -20.84 22.96 3.20
CA LEU A 118 -22.04 22.48 2.50
C LEU A 118 -22.69 21.30 3.23
N HIS A 119 -21.94 20.22 3.48
CA HIS A 119 -22.51 19.03 4.09
C HIS A 119 -21.47 18.23 4.87
N ALA A 120 -21.88 17.72 6.03
CA ALA A 120 -21.13 16.76 6.84
C ALA A 120 -22.01 15.54 7.11
N TYR A 121 -22.09 14.63 6.15
CA TYR A 121 -22.87 13.39 6.27
C TYR A 121 -22.04 12.26 6.86
N SER A 122 -22.70 11.33 7.54
CA SER A 122 -22.10 10.07 7.97
C SER A 122 -20.82 10.26 8.79
N ALA A 123 -19.68 9.71 8.35
CA ALA A 123 -18.37 9.92 8.95
C ALA A 123 -18.04 11.42 9.19
N GLY A 124 -18.52 12.32 8.32
CA GLY A 124 -18.34 13.76 8.50
C GLY A 124 -19.06 14.31 9.72
N ALA A 125 -20.27 13.84 10.02
CA ALA A 125 -21.01 14.24 11.21
C ALA A 125 -20.29 13.80 12.49
N MET A 126 -19.74 12.57 12.51
CA MET A 126 -18.92 12.08 13.61
C MET A 126 -17.68 12.96 13.83
N ILE A 127 -16.93 13.25 12.76
CA ILE A 127 -15.74 14.10 12.83
C ILE A 127 -16.09 15.51 13.33
N ALA A 128 -17.19 16.09 12.83
CA ALA A 128 -17.64 17.40 13.27
C ALA A 128 -18.01 17.39 14.77
N LEU A 129 -18.74 16.39 15.24
CA LEU A 129 -19.11 16.28 16.66
C LEU A 129 -17.91 16.09 17.59
N ALA A 130 -16.82 15.52 17.09
CA ALA A 130 -15.58 15.36 17.85
C ALA A 130 -14.85 16.67 18.14
N THR A 131 -15.10 17.72 17.35
CA THR A 131 -14.47 19.04 17.53
C THR A 131 -15.10 19.81 18.69
N GLU A 132 -14.39 20.81 19.23
CA GLU A 132 -14.87 21.60 20.36
C GLU A 132 -16.17 22.36 20.01
N ARG A 133 -16.20 22.97 18.82
CA ARG A 133 -17.34 23.72 18.29
C ARG A 133 -17.52 23.46 16.79
N VAL A 134 -18.78 23.45 16.38
CA VAL A 134 -19.19 23.28 14.99
C VAL A 134 -19.77 24.60 14.50
N PHE A 135 -19.25 25.07 13.38
CA PHE A 135 -19.74 26.24 12.67
C PHE A 135 -20.34 25.79 11.36
N MET A 136 -21.51 26.31 11.02
CA MET A 136 -22.25 25.91 9.83
C MET A 136 -22.55 27.13 8.98
N ARG A 137 -22.22 27.05 7.69
CA ARG A 137 -22.63 28.06 6.73
C ARG A 137 -24.14 27.98 6.47
N ASP A 138 -24.80 29.10 6.19
CA ASP A 138 -26.22 29.06 5.80
C ASP A 138 -26.48 28.10 4.62
N GLY A 139 -27.53 27.30 4.76
CA GLY A 139 -27.86 26.21 3.83
C GLY A 139 -27.04 24.92 3.99
N ALA A 140 -26.08 24.86 4.93
CA ALA A 140 -25.35 23.64 5.24
C ALA A 140 -26.18 22.63 6.03
N VAL A 141 -25.76 21.36 5.97
CA VAL A 141 -26.44 20.23 6.63
C VAL A 141 -25.47 19.25 7.30
N MET A 142 -25.89 18.62 8.40
CA MET A 142 -25.10 17.62 9.13
C MET A 142 -25.96 16.48 9.68
N GLY A 143 -25.43 15.25 9.72
CA GLY A 143 -26.15 14.08 10.26
C GLY A 143 -26.12 12.89 9.30
N ALA A 144 -27.24 12.16 9.18
CA ALA A 144 -27.34 10.94 8.37
C ALA A 144 -26.17 9.96 8.63
N ALA A 145 -26.00 9.60 9.90
CA ALA A 145 -24.88 8.86 10.45
C ALA A 145 -25.11 7.36 10.63
N THR A 146 -26.18 6.80 10.06
CA THR A 146 -26.40 5.36 10.04
C THR A 146 -25.29 4.66 9.26
N PRO A 147 -24.59 3.67 9.86
CA PRO A 147 -23.62 2.87 9.13
C PRO A 147 -24.33 2.06 8.05
N VAL A 148 -23.83 2.15 6.82
CA VAL A 148 -24.28 1.34 5.68
C VAL A 148 -23.13 0.53 5.12
N ASP A 149 -23.44 -0.58 4.48
CA ASP A 149 -22.48 -1.30 3.66
C ASP A 149 -22.30 -0.62 2.28
N GLY A 150 -21.42 -1.17 1.44
CA GLY A 150 -21.14 -0.62 0.11
C GLY A 150 -22.30 -0.67 -0.88
N SER A 151 -23.38 -1.38 -0.55
CA SER A 151 -24.63 -1.39 -1.32
C SER A 151 -25.61 -0.30 -0.87
N GLY A 152 -25.29 0.42 0.20
CA GLY A 152 -26.20 1.37 0.85
C GLY A 152 -27.19 0.71 1.81
N THR A 153 -27.00 -0.57 2.14
CA THR A 153 -27.88 -1.29 3.07
C THR A 153 -27.46 -0.99 4.51
N LYS A 154 -28.44 -0.70 5.39
CA LYS A 154 -28.21 -0.47 6.82
C LYS A 154 -27.41 -1.63 7.43
N GLY A 155 -26.36 -1.28 8.18
CA GLY A 155 -25.53 -2.25 8.89
C GLY A 155 -26.34 -3.06 9.91
N SER A 156 -25.78 -4.19 10.34
CA SER A 156 -26.40 -4.99 11.40
C SER A 156 -26.65 -4.16 12.67
N GLU A 157 -27.65 -4.52 13.48
CA GLU A 157 -27.96 -3.83 14.73
C GLU A 157 -26.73 -3.69 15.64
N LYS A 158 -25.82 -4.67 15.63
CA LYS A 158 -24.55 -4.57 16.37
C LYS A 158 -23.72 -3.35 15.97
N ILE A 159 -23.62 -3.06 14.66
CA ILE A 159 -22.84 -1.94 14.12
C ILE A 159 -23.59 -0.62 14.37
N VAL A 160 -24.91 -0.61 14.13
CA VAL A 160 -25.76 0.57 14.35
C VAL A 160 -25.77 0.96 15.83
N SER A 161 -25.94 0.00 16.74
CA SER A 161 -25.89 0.21 18.18
C SER A 161 -24.53 0.75 18.64
N ALA A 162 -23.43 0.23 18.10
CA ALA A 162 -22.09 0.74 18.41
C ALA A 162 -21.92 2.20 17.93
N MET A 163 -22.35 2.51 16.70
CA MET A 163 -22.33 3.86 16.17
C MET A 163 -23.19 4.84 16.98
N ARG A 164 -24.39 4.40 17.39
CA ARG A 164 -25.29 5.18 18.23
C ARG A 164 -24.64 5.53 19.56
N ALA A 165 -24.07 4.53 20.24
CA ALA A 165 -23.34 4.74 21.49
C ALA A 165 -22.14 5.67 21.31
N ARG A 166 -21.47 5.60 20.14
CA ARG A 166 -20.35 6.48 19.82
C ARG A 166 -20.78 7.94 19.66
N MET A 167 -21.82 8.19 18.86
CA MET A 167 -22.36 9.53 18.63
C MET A 167 -22.90 10.14 19.92
N ARG A 168 -23.59 9.34 20.75
CA ARG A 168 -23.99 9.72 22.10
C ARG A 168 -22.81 10.16 22.96
N ALA A 169 -21.73 9.38 23.00
CA ALA A 169 -20.55 9.71 23.79
C ALA A 169 -19.87 11.02 23.34
N LEU A 170 -19.88 11.32 22.02
CA LEU A 170 -19.36 12.58 21.49
C LEU A 170 -20.23 13.78 21.91
N ALA A 171 -21.56 13.62 21.90
CA ALA A 171 -22.48 14.65 22.38
C ALA A 171 -22.36 14.86 23.90
N GLU A 172 -22.32 13.78 24.69
CA GLU A 172 -22.12 13.82 26.15
C GLU A 172 -20.81 14.54 26.52
N ALA A 173 -19.72 14.28 25.79
CA ALA A 173 -18.42 14.94 26.01
C ALA A 173 -18.46 16.46 25.78
N ARG A 174 -19.47 16.95 25.05
CA ARG A 174 -19.68 18.37 24.73
C ARG A 174 -20.86 19.00 25.46
N ASP A 175 -21.44 18.28 26.44
CA ASP A 175 -22.65 18.71 27.17
C ASP A 175 -23.84 19.04 26.23
N LEU A 176 -23.92 18.32 25.10
CA LEU A 176 -25.03 18.40 24.16
C LEU A 176 -26.09 17.34 24.47
N ASP A 177 -27.35 17.59 24.11
CA ASP A 177 -28.41 16.58 24.21
C ASP A 177 -28.04 15.34 23.39
N PRO A 178 -27.74 14.19 24.01
CA PRO A 178 -27.22 13.06 23.26
C PRO A 178 -28.26 12.39 22.37
N SER A 179 -29.55 12.59 22.65
CA SER A 179 -30.64 12.00 21.85
C SER A 179 -30.62 12.51 20.41
N VAL A 180 -30.23 13.77 20.19
CA VAL A 180 -30.09 14.38 18.86
C VAL A 180 -28.99 13.68 18.05
N ALA A 181 -27.83 13.43 18.66
CA ALA A 181 -26.74 12.70 18.01
C ALA A 181 -27.11 11.23 17.75
N GLU A 182 -27.86 10.58 18.64
CA GLU A 182 -28.35 9.23 18.41
C GLU A 182 -29.40 9.17 17.28
N ALA A 183 -30.26 10.17 17.16
CA ALA A 183 -31.25 10.30 16.08
C ALA A 183 -30.62 10.50 14.69
N MET A 184 -29.38 10.99 14.63
CA MET A 184 -28.61 11.00 13.38
C MET A 184 -28.27 9.58 12.91
N VAL A 185 -28.22 8.60 13.82
CA VAL A 185 -27.81 7.22 13.55
C VAL A 185 -29.01 6.29 13.37
N ASP A 186 -30.07 6.47 14.15
CA ASP A 186 -31.22 5.57 14.13
C ASP A 186 -32.55 6.28 14.00
N GLU A 187 -33.29 5.88 12.96
CA GLU A 187 -34.59 6.47 12.60
C GLU A 187 -35.72 6.21 13.60
N GLN A 188 -35.48 5.38 14.63
CA GLN A 188 -36.44 5.12 15.70
C GLN A 188 -36.43 6.19 16.80
N ILE A 189 -35.38 7.03 16.86
CA ILE A 189 -35.28 8.08 17.86
C ILE A 189 -35.93 9.36 17.32
N VAL A 190 -36.96 9.81 18.01
CA VAL A 190 -37.77 10.97 17.64
C VAL A 190 -37.32 12.17 18.46
N ILE A 191 -37.05 13.29 17.77
CA ILE A 191 -36.80 14.58 18.41
C ILE A 191 -38.00 15.47 18.11
N GLU A 192 -38.75 15.82 19.17
CA GLU A 192 -39.99 16.57 19.05
C GLU A 192 -39.77 17.90 18.31
N GLY A 193 -40.55 18.12 17.25
CA GLY A 193 -40.47 19.33 16.43
C GLY A 193 -39.32 19.38 15.41
N VAL A 194 -38.50 18.32 15.30
CA VAL A 194 -37.35 18.27 14.38
C VAL A 194 -37.41 17.06 13.44
N VAL A 195 -37.61 15.85 13.96
CA VAL A 195 -37.68 14.63 13.12
C VAL A 195 -38.80 13.70 13.58
N ASP A 196 -39.60 13.25 12.62
CA ASP A 196 -40.68 12.28 12.82
C ASP A 196 -40.15 10.84 12.93
N GLU A 197 -40.95 9.96 13.55
CA GLU A 197 -40.66 8.52 13.65
C GLU A 197 -40.42 7.88 12.26
N GLY A 198 -39.36 7.09 12.15
CA GLY A 198 -38.99 6.38 10.93
C GLY A 198 -38.19 7.21 9.92
N ARG A 199 -37.69 8.40 10.31
CA ARG A 199 -36.77 9.21 9.51
C ARG A 199 -35.46 9.45 10.24
N LEU A 200 -34.36 9.45 9.48
CA LEU A 200 -33.05 9.81 10.02
C LEU A 200 -32.93 11.31 10.18
N LEU A 201 -32.33 11.75 11.28
CA LEU A 201 -32.08 13.15 11.51
C LEU A 201 -30.91 13.64 10.66
N THR A 202 -31.18 14.69 9.88
CA THR A 202 -30.17 15.51 9.20
C THR A 202 -30.51 16.95 9.51
N LEU A 203 -29.69 17.58 10.35
CA LEU A 203 -29.89 18.95 10.79
C LEU A 203 -29.53 19.91 9.66
N THR A 204 -30.43 20.82 9.35
CA THR A 204 -30.11 22.09 8.71
C THR A 204 -29.35 22.99 9.67
N THR A 205 -28.72 24.03 9.14
CA THR A 205 -28.03 25.04 9.94
C THR A 205 -28.93 25.64 11.02
N ALA A 206 -30.18 26.00 10.69
CA ALA A 206 -31.12 26.57 11.65
C ALA A 206 -31.50 25.60 12.78
N GLU A 207 -31.73 24.32 12.45
CA GLU A 207 -32.04 23.29 13.45
C GLU A 207 -30.83 22.99 14.34
N ALA A 208 -29.63 22.90 13.77
CA ALA A 208 -28.40 22.69 14.52
C ALA A 208 -28.13 23.85 15.52
N VAL A 209 -28.38 25.10 15.11
CA VAL A 209 -28.28 26.26 16.01
C VAL A 209 -29.35 26.21 17.09
N ALA A 210 -30.60 25.92 16.74
CA ALA A 210 -31.71 25.86 17.69
C ALA A 210 -31.51 24.79 18.78
N LEU A 211 -30.85 23.68 18.43
CA LEU A 211 -30.53 22.58 19.33
C LEU A 211 -29.16 22.74 20.03
N GLY A 212 -28.42 23.82 19.77
CA GLY A 212 -27.09 24.07 20.37
C GLY A 212 -25.94 23.23 19.79
N TYR A 213 -26.17 22.52 18.69
CA TYR A 213 -25.18 21.66 18.03
C TYR A 213 -24.17 22.45 17.18
N ALA A 214 -24.54 23.63 16.71
CA ALA A 214 -23.68 24.48 15.89
C ALA A 214 -23.92 25.98 16.10
N THR A 215 -22.98 26.79 15.61
CA THR A 215 -23.13 28.24 15.44
C THR A 215 -23.21 28.55 13.94
N ALA A 216 -24.21 29.35 13.53
CA ALA A 216 -24.31 29.79 12.14
C ALA A 216 -23.24 30.85 11.85
N VAL A 217 -22.62 30.75 10.67
CA VAL A 217 -21.70 31.74 10.11
C VAL A 217 -22.03 31.97 8.64
N ASP A 218 -21.76 33.15 8.10
CA ASP A 218 -22.02 33.45 6.69
C ASP A 218 -20.96 32.83 5.77
N ASP A 219 -19.69 32.96 6.14
CA ASP A 219 -18.55 32.42 5.41
C ASP A 219 -17.31 32.21 6.31
N TRP A 220 -16.17 31.95 5.69
CA TRP A 220 -14.90 31.77 6.38
C TRP A 220 -14.43 33.03 7.12
N ILE A 221 -14.73 34.22 6.62
CA ILE A 221 -14.29 35.48 7.24
C ILE A 221 -15.10 35.70 8.51
N ASP A 222 -16.42 35.53 8.44
CA ASP A 222 -17.32 35.61 9.61
C ASP A 222 -16.95 34.58 10.69
N LEU A 223 -16.59 33.35 10.29
CA LEU A 223 -16.06 32.35 11.22
C LEU A 223 -14.84 32.83 12.01
N ILE A 224 -13.88 33.45 11.33
CA ILE A 224 -12.64 33.94 11.96
C ILE A 224 -12.94 35.11 12.91
N GLU A 225 -13.90 35.97 12.56
CA GLU A 225 -14.39 37.05 13.43
C GLU A 225 -15.09 36.49 14.69
N VAL A 226 -15.99 35.52 14.54
CA VAL A 226 -16.67 34.85 15.67
C VAL A 226 -15.68 34.15 16.61
N LEU A 227 -14.54 33.69 16.08
CA LEU A 227 -13.49 33.07 16.87
C LEU A 227 -12.49 34.07 17.48
N GLU A 228 -12.59 35.36 17.15
CA GLU A 228 -11.65 36.42 17.56
C GLU A 228 -10.21 36.12 17.09
N LEU A 229 -10.06 35.64 15.84
CA LEU A 229 -8.80 35.21 15.22
C LEU A 229 -8.41 36.04 13.98
N GLU A 230 -8.95 37.26 13.83
CA GLU A 230 -8.79 38.09 12.62
C GLU A 230 -7.34 38.54 12.38
N GLU A 231 -6.56 38.67 13.44
CA GLU A 231 -5.14 39.04 13.36
C GLU A 231 -4.23 37.84 13.06
N ALA A 232 -4.76 36.61 13.15
CA ALA A 232 -3.99 35.40 12.94
C ALA A 232 -3.90 35.04 11.44
N PRO A 233 -2.71 34.98 10.82
CA PRO A 233 -2.58 34.48 9.46
C PRO A 233 -3.12 33.06 9.31
N VAL A 234 -3.80 32.80 8.20
CA VAL A 234 -4.37 31.49 7.89
C VAL A 234 -3.41 30.68 7.03
N ASN A 235 -2.93 29.56 7.57
CA ASN A 235 -2.13 28.59 6.86
C ASN A 235 -3.02 27.46 6.37
N GLN A 236 -3.06 27.24 5.05
CA GLN A 236 -3.80 26.12 4.49
C GLN A 236 -2.95 24.85 4.50
N ALA A 237 -3.41 23.83 5.22
CA ALA A 237 -2.75 22.53 5.24
C ALA A 237 -2.90 21.85 3.89
N THR A 238 -1.79 21.27 3.40
CA THR A 238 -1.78 20.50 2.15
C THR A 238 -1.19 19.13 2.39
N VAL A 239 -1.65 18.17 1.60
CA VAL A 239 -1.07 16.83 1.62
C VAL A 239 0.38 16.87 1.16
N ASN A 240 1.24 16.14 1.87
CA ASN A 240 2.65 16.06 1.52
C ASN A 240 2.88 15.02 0.39
N TRP A 241 4.12 14.93 -0.11
CA TRP A 241 4.44 14.00 -1.20
C TRP A 241 4.30 12.53 -0.79
N ALA A 242 4.60 12.20 0.48
CA ALA A 242 4.54 10.84 0.99
C ALA A 242 3.08 10.38 1.13
N GLU A 243 2.19 11.22 1.65
CA GLU A 243 0.74 10.99 1.72
C GLU A 243 0.15 10.80 0.32
N ARG A 244 0.53 11.66 -0.64
CA ARG A 244 0.13 11.50 -2.05
C ARG A 244 0.59 10.15 -2.61
N LEU A 245 1.82 9.73 -2.32
CA LEU A 245 2.35 8.45 -2.76
C LEU A 245 1.60 7.28 -2.12
N VAL A 246 1.36 7.31 -0.80
CA VAL A 246 0.63 6.26 -0.09
C VAL A 246 -0.80 6.13 -0.63
N ARG A 247 -1.53 7.25 -0.77
CA ARG A 247 -2.88 7.27 -1.35
C ARG A 247 -2.90 6.77 -2.81
N PHE A 248 -1.83 7.03 -3.57
CA PHE A 248 -1.68 6.51 -4.92
C PHE A 248 -1.48 4.98 -4.93
N LEU A 249 -0.63 4.46 -4.04
CA LEU A 249 -0.33 3.02 -3.94
C LEU A 249 -1.49 2.18 -3.41
N THR A 250 -2.33 2.75 -2.54
CA THR A 250 -3.53 2.09 -1.99
C THR A 250 -4.78 2.32 -2.83
N ASN A 251 -4.67 3.07 -3.93
CA ASN A 251 -5.79 3.27 -4.83
C ASN A 251 -6.24 1.92 -5.43
N PRO A 252 -7.53 1.53 -5.34
CA PRO A 252 -8.00 0.23 -5.82
C PRO A 252 -7.81 -0.01 -7.33
N VAL A 253 -7.57 1.03 -8.12
CA VAL A 253 -7.20 0.90 -9.54
C VAL A 253 -5.71 0.62 -9.71
N ILE A 254 -4.84 1.15 -8.83
CA ILE A 254 -3.38 1.01 -8.92
C ILE A 254 -2.87 -0.25 -8.21
N ALA A 255 -3.45 -0.57 -7.05
CA ALA A 255 -3.08 -1.73 -6.24
C ALA A 255 -3.01 -3.05 -7.03
N PRO A 256 -3.92 -3.36 -7.99
CA PRO A 256 -3.81 -4.58 -8.78
C PRO A 256 -2.55 -4.66 -9.63
N PHE A 257 -2.13 -3.54 -10.23
CA PHE A 257 -0.91 -3.51 -11.04
C PHE A 257 0.33 -3.72 -10.17
N LEU A 258 0.33 -3.20 -8.95
CA LEU A 258 1.42 -3.34 -8.00
C LEU A 258 1.55 -4.80 -7.53
N LEU A 259 0.43 -5.45 -7.18
CA LEU A 259 0.39 -6.88 -6.87
C LEU A 259 0.82 -7.73 -8.06
N SER A 260 0.32 -7.43 -9.26
CA SER A 260 0.70 -8.15 -10.47
C SER A 260 2.18 -8.02 -10.79
N LEU A 261 2.75 -6.82 -10.72
CA LEU A 261 4.18 -6.60 -10.91
C LEU A 261 4.99 -7.36 -9.85
N GLY A 262 4.50 -7.36 -8.61
CA GLY A 262 5.03 -8.15 -7.50
C GLY A 262 5.16 -9.63 -7.83
N PHE A 263 4.04 -10.30 -8.10
CA PHE A 263 4.03 -11.73 -8.40
C PHE A 263 4.70 -12.07 -9.73
N LEU A 264 4.56 -11.23 -10.76
CA LEU A 264 5.18 -11.46 -12.06
C LEU A 264 6.70 -11.40 -11.98
N GLY A 265 7.24 -10.44 -11.22
CA GLY A 265 8.69 -10.34 -10.96
C GLY A 265 9.24 -11.62 -10.32
N LEU A 266 8.53 -12.15 -9.31
CA LEU A 266 8.88 -13.42 -8.67
C LEU A 266 8.80 -14.61 -9.64
N ILE A 267 7.76 -14.70 -10.47
CA ILE A 267 7.60 -15.76 -11.47
C ILE A 267 8.72 -15.74 -12.51
N VAL A 268 9.07 -14.55 -13.02
CA VAL A 268 10.16 -14.38 -14.00
C VAL A 268 11.50 -14.80 -13.39
N GLU A 269 11.74 -14.43 -12.13
CA GLU A 269 12.95 -14.81 -11.42
C GLU A 269 13.10 -16.34 -11.31
N ILE A 270 12.05 -17.02 -10.84
CA ILE A 270 12.04 -18.48 -10.69
C ILE A 270 12.34 -19.16 -12.04
N LYS A 271 11.80 -18.64 -13.14
CA LYS A 271 12.02 -19.18 -14.49
C LYS A 271 13.40 -18.88 -15.07
N THR A 272 14.00 -17.76 -14.69
CA THR A 272 15.30 -17.33 -15.23
C THR A 272 16.48 -17.90 -14.45
N ALA A 273 16.23 -18.67 -13.38
CA ALA A 273 17.20 -19.43 -12.60
C ALA A 273 18.41 -18.58 -12.17
N GLY A 274 18.16 -17.32 -11.79
CA GLY A 274 19.15 -16.39 -11.26
C GLY A 274 18.45 -15.31 -10.44
N PHE A 275 19.20 -14.65 -9.55
CA PHE A 275 18.70 -13.45 -8.86
C PHE A 275 19.03 -12.21 -9.70
N GLY A 276 18.01 -11.43 -10.07
CA GLY A 276 18.13 -10.34 -11.03
C GLY A 276 17.20 -9.18 -10.74
N LEU A 277 17.10 -8.29 -11.73
CA LEU A 277 16.29 -7.08 -11.62
C LEU A 277 14.79 -7.38 -11.42
N ALA A 278 14.30 -8.49 -11.98
CA ALA A 278 12.89 -8.88 -11.93
C ALA A 278 12.46 -9.31 -10.52
N GLY A 279 13.26 -10.13 -9.84
CA GLY A 279 13.00 -10.52 -8.45
C GLY A 279 13.01 -9.32 -7.50
N ILE A 280 14.01 -8.42 -7.62
CA ILE A 280 14.08 -7.19 -6.82
C ILE A 280 12.87 -6.30 -7.08
N ALA A 281 12.51 -6.06 -8.34
CA ALA A 281 11.33 -5.27 -8.69
C ALA A 281 10.03 -5.88 -8.15
N GLY A 282 9.90 -7.21 -8.20
CA GLY A 282 8.77 -7.94 -7.62
C GLY A 282 8.68 -7.77 -6.10
N LEU A 283 9.79 -8.01 -5.38
CA LEU A 283 9.85 -7.82 -3.94
C LEU A 283 9.58 -6.36 -3.52
N LEU A 284 10.14 -5.39 -4.24
CA LEU A 284 9.87 -3.97 -3.99
C LEU A 284 8.40 -3.62 -4.23
N SER A 285 7.78 -4.16 -5.28
CA SER A 285 6.36 -3.91 -5.55
C SER A 285 5.47 -4.46 -4.44
N LEU A 286 5.72 -5.70 -3.99
CA LEU A 286 5.00 -6.29 -2.86
C LEU A 286 5.28 -5.51 -1.57
N ALA A 287 6.52 -5.10 -1.31
CA ALA A 287 6.86 -4.30 -0.15
C ALA A 287 6.19 -2.93 -0.16
N MET A 288 6.06 -2.27 -1.32
CA MET A 288 5.31 -1.02 -1.46
C MET A 288 3.82 -1.24 -1.25
N PHE A 289 3.26 -2.35 -1.76
CA PHE A 289 1.87 -2.72 -1.55
C PHE A 289 1.59 -2.88 -0.05
N PHE A 290 2.28 -3.80 0.62
CA PHE A 290 2.07 -4.03 2.05
C PHE A 290 2.44 -2.82 2.90
N GLY A 291 3.56 -2.15 2.57
CA GLY A 291 4.04 -0.97 3.29
C GLY A 291 3.03 0.18 3.27
N ALA A 292 2.42 0.48 2.12
CA ALA A 292 1.39 1.51 2.03
C ALA A 292 0.15 1.15 2.85
N HIS A 293 -0.29 -0.11 2.83
CA HIS A 293 -1.46 -0.57 3.60
C HIS A 293 -1.17 -0.62 5.12
N LEU A 294 0.04 -0.98 5.52
CA LEU A 294 0.50 -0.92 6.92
C LEU A 294 0.53 0.52 7.43
N LEU A 295 1.06 1.47 6.65
CA LEU A 295 1.09 2.89 7.03
C LEU A 295 -0.30 3.50 7.21
N LEU A 296 -1.26 3.08 6.38
CA LEU A 296 -2.65 3.51 6.54
C LEU A 296 -3.38 2.82 7.69
N GLY A 297 -2.83 1.74 8.27
CA GLY A 297 -3.52 0.91 9.25
C GLY A 297 -4.61 0.03 8.64
N LEU A 298 -4.53 -0.23 7.33
CA LEU A 298 -5.39 -1.20 6.62
C LEU A 298 -4.91 -2.64 6.82
N ALA A 299 -3.60 -2.83 6.98
CA ALA A 299 -2.96 -4.11 7.23
C ALA A 299 -2.32 -4.15 8.62
N GLY A 300 -2.36 -5.30 9.27
CA GLY A 300 -1.62 -5.61 10.49
C GLY A 300 -0.39 -6.48 10.24
N ALA A 301 0.39 -6.73 11.30
CA ALA A 301 1.52 -7.67 11.22
C ALA A 301 1.03 -9.10 10.97
N GLU A 302 -0.15 -9.43 11.50
CA GLU A 302 -0.87 -10.68 11.31
C GLU A 302 -1.13 -11.01 9.84
N ASP A 303 -1.51 -10.02 9.02
CA ASP A 303 -1.82 -10.23 7.61
C ASP A 303 -0.55 -10.54 6.82
N LEU A 304 0.52 -9.81 7.13
CA LEU A 304 1.83 -10.03 6.54
C LEU A 304 2.39 -11.41 6.95
N ILE A 305 2.28 -11.78 8.24
CA ILE A 305 2.68 -13.10 8.75
C ILE A 305 1.89 -14.19 8.04
N LEU A 306 0.59 -14.02 7.84
CA LEU A 306 -0.26 -14.99 7.17
C LEU A 306 0.14 -15.16 5.70
N VAL A 307 0.44 -14.07 4.99
CA VAL A 307 0.97 -14.11 3.61
C VAL A 307 2.33 -14.82 3.55
N LEU A 308 3.26 -14.48 4.43
CA LEU A 308 4.58 -15.11 4.47
C LEU A 308 4.48 -16.60 4.82
N ALA A 309 3.63 -16.97 5.78
CA ALA A 309 3.34 -18.35 6.11
C ALA A 309 2.76 -19.08 4.89
N GLY A 310 1.84 -18.45 4.15
CA GLY A 310 1.29 -18.97 2.91
C GLY A 310 2.35 -19.29 1.86
N ILE A 311 3.27 -18.34 1.63
CA ILE A 311 4.41 -18.52 0.72
C ILE A 311 5.30 -19.68 1.20
N VAL A 312 5.64 -19.74 2.48
CA VAL A 312 6.48 -20.82 3.04
C VAL A 312 5.82 -22.19 2.86
N LEU A 313 4.51 -22.33 3.13
CA LEU A 313 3.79 -23.58 2.94
C LEU A 313 3.80 -24.03 1.47
N ILE A 314 3.63 -23.08 0.53
CA ILE A 314 3.75 -23.37 -0.91
C ILE A 314 5.17 -23.86 -1.25
N LEU A 315 6.20 -23.20 -0.73
CA LEU A 315 7.59 -23.61 -0.97
C LEU A 315 7.90 -24.99 -0.37
N VAL A 316 7.35 -25.32 0.80
CA VAL A 316 7.49 -26.65 1.42
C VAL A 316 6.88 -27.74 0.55
N GLU A 317 5.69 -27.54 -0.02
CA GLU A 317 5.10 -28.48 -0.98
C GLU A 317 6.00 -28.65 -2.21
N VAL A 318 6.50 -27.55 -2.78
CA VAL A 318 7.29 -27.58 -4.02
C VAL A 318 8.66 -28.25 -3.84
N PHE A 319 9.35 -27.99 -2.71
CA PHE A 319 10.74 -28.39 -2.52
C PHE A 319 10.95 -29.56 -1.55
N VAL A 320 10.06 -29.77 -0.59
CA VAL A 320 10.25 -30.75 0.51
C VAL A 320 9.31 -31.94 0.38
N ILE A 321 8.02 -31.70 0.12
CA ILE A 321 7.00 -32.76 0.08
C ILE A 321 6.18 -32.68 -1.23
N PRO A 322 6.78 -32.93 -2.41
CA PRO A 322 6.03 -32.88 -3.65
C PRO A 322 4.97 -33.98 -3.71
N GLY A 323 3.72 -33.61 -3.99
CA GLY A 323 2.69 -34.54 -4.45
C GLY A 323 1.53 -34.82 -3.49
N PHE A 324 1.51 -34.22 -2.30
CA PHE A 324 0.40 -34.37 -1.35
C PHE A 324 -0.66 -33.28 -1.50
N GLY A 325 -0.28 -32.09 -1.97
CA GLY A 325 -1.15 -30.97 -2.29
C GLY A 325 -1.70 -30.18 -1.10
N ILE A 326 -1.67 -30.74 0.11
CA ILE A 326 -2.26 -30.08 1.30
C ILE A 326 -1.51 -28.80 1.66
N PHE A 327 -0.17 -28.81 1.66
CA PHE A 327 0.61 -27.62 1.97
C PHE A 327 0.44 -26.54 0.89
N GLY A 328 0.32 -26.95 -0.37
CA GLY A 328 0.00 -26.05 -1.48
C GLY A 328 -1.37 -25.38 -1.32
N ILE A 329 -2.42 -26.13 -0.98
CA ILE A 329 -3.78 -25.59 -0.79
C ILE A 329 -3.83 -24.66 0.43
N LEU A 330 -3.32 -25.11 1.59
CA LEU A 330 -3.30 -24.29 2.80
C LEU A 330 -2.47 -23.04 2.60
N GLY A 331 -1.33 -23.16 1.93
CA GLY A 331 -0.47 -22.03 1.59
C GLY A 331 -1.15 -21.04 0.64
N GLY A 332 -1.86 -21.54 -0.37
CA GLY A 332 -2.65 -20.71 -1.28
C GLY A 332 -3.80 -19.97 -0.57
N LEU A 333 -4.53 -20.66 0.31
CA LEU A 333 -5.60 -20.05 1.11
C LEU A 333 -5.05 -18.98 2.07
N ALA A 334 -3.91 -19.25 2.72
CA ALA A 334 -3.26 -18.28 3.59
C ALA A 334 -2.74 -17.06 2.80
N LEU A 335 -2.15 -17.28 1.62
CA LEU A 335 -1.69 -16.20 0.75
C LEU A 335 -2.86 -15.30 0.30
N VAL A 336 -3.93 -15.90 -0.24
CA VAL A 336 -5.12 -15.15 -0.69
C VAL A 336 -5.80 -14.47 0.50
N GLY A 337 -5.99 -15.19 1.60
CA GLY A 337 -6.59 -14.67 2.83
C GLY A 337 -5.83 -13.47 3.37
N GLY A 338 -4.51 -13.56 3.52
CA GLY A 338 -3.70 -12.45 4.00
C GLY A 338 -3.67 -11.25 3.04
N LEU A 339 -3.72 -11.47 1.73
CA LEU A 339 -3.83 -10.38 0.76
C LEU A 339 -5.19 -9.66 0.80
N VAL A 340 -6.28 -10.38 1.06
CA VAL A 340 -7.61 -9.76 1.27
C VAL A 340 -7.61 -8.98 2.57
N LEU A 341 -7.16 -9.60 3.67
CA LEU A 341 -7.20 -9.00 5.00
C LEU A 341 -6.37 -7.72 5.08
N ALA A 342 -5.21 -7.69 4.41
CA ALA A 342 -4.35 -6.50 4.31
C ALA A 342 -5.01 -5.27 3.64
N GLN A 343 -6.19 -5.42 3.01
CA GLN A 343 -6.87 -4.33 2.30
C GLN A 343 -8.11 -3.80 2.99
N VAL A 344 -8.69 -4.55 3.95
CA VAL A 344 -10.05 -4.28 4.42
C VAL A 344 -10.11 -3.46 5.74
N GLY A 345 -9.02 -3.41 6.50
CA GLY A 345 -8.93 -2.63 7.75
C GLY A 345 -9.61 -3.28 8.96
N ALA A 346 -9.71 -2.53 10.06
CA ALA A 346 -10.12 -3.05 11.37
C ALA A 346 -11.61 -3.41 11.48
N TYR A 347 -12.48 -2.65 10.80
CA TYR A 347 -13.93 -2.84 10.82
C TYR A 347 -14.46 -3.02 9.39
N PRO A 348 -14.16 -4.14 8.74
CA PRO A 348 -14.42 -4.30 7.33
C PRO A 348 -15.91 -4.47 7.04
N THR A 349 -16.40 -3.72 6.06
CA THR A 349 -17.75 -3.85 5.50
C THR A 349 -17.77 -4.80 4.31
N GLY A 350 -18.95 -5.20 3.85
CA GLY A 350 -19.09 -5.97 2.61
C GLY A 350 -18.49 -5.25 1.39
N ALA A 351 -18.47 -3.92 1.39
CA ALA A 351 -17.84 -3.10 0.34
C ALA A 351 -16.33 -3.35 0.28
N ASP A 352 -15.70 -3.37 1.45
CA ASP A 352 -14.26 -3.49 1.59
C ASP A 352 -13.80 -4.86 1.09
N PHE A 353 -14.52 -5.92 1.47
CA PHE A 353 -14.28 -7.26 0.94
C PHE A 353 -14.52 -7.35 -0.57
N ALA A 354 -15.56 -6.71 -1.10
CA ALA A 354 -15.83 -6.68 -2.54
C ALA A 354 -14.72 -5.93 -3.31
N GLN A 355 -14.24 -4.81 -2.78
CA GLN A 355 -13.12 -4.06 -3.35
C GLN A 355 -11.84 -4.89 -3.33
N ALA A 356 -11.50 -5.51 -2.19
CA ALA A 356 -10.33 -6.37 -2.06
C ALA A 356 -10.39 -7.58 -3.01
N GLY A 357 -11.57 -8.20 -3.12
CA GLY A 357 -11.84 -9.26 -4.09
C GLY A 357 -11.69 -8.81 -5.54
N THR A 358 -12.11 -7.58 -5.87
CA THR A 358 -11.92 -6.98 -7.20
C THR A 358 -10.43 -6.76 -7.48
N VAL A 359 -9.69 -6.21 -6.52
CA VAL A 359 -8.25 -6.00 -6.64
C VAL A 359 -7.53 -7.32 -6.92
N LEU A 360 -7.84 -8.36 -6.15
CA LEU A 360 -7.25 -9.69 -6.36
C LEU A 360 -7.64 -10.34 -7.67
N THR A 361 -8.90 -10.22 -8.08
CA THR A 361 -9.39 -10.78 -9.34
C THR A 361 -8.68 -10.13 -10.53
N VAL A 362 -8.61 -8.80 -10.55
CA VAL A 362 -7.89 -8.05 -11.60
C VAL A 362 -6.39 -8.41 -11.57
N SER A 363 -5.78 -8.46 -10.38
CA SER A 363 -4.37 -8.84 -10.23
C SER A 363 -4.07 -10.21 -10.80
N THR A 364 -4.94 -11.18 -10.52
CA THR A 364 -4.80 -12.57 -10.97
C THR A 364 -4.97 -12.68 -12.49
N ILE A 365 -5.91 -11.95 -13.07
CA ILE A 365 -6.09 -11.88 -14.53
C ILE A 365 -4.85 -11.27 -15.18
N LEU A 366 -4.36 -10.13 -14.67
CA LEU A 366 -3.17 -9.45 -15.18
C LEU A 366 -1.93 -10.37 -15.11
N VAL A 367 -1.71 -11.04 -13.98
CA VAL A 367 -0.63 -12.03 -13.82
C VAL A 367 -0.80 -13.19 -14.80
N GLY A 368 -2.02 -13.73 -14.93
CA GLY A 368 -2.30 -14.85 -15.84
C GLY A 368 -2.05 -14.51 -17.31
N VAL A 369 -2.55 -13.36 -17.76
CA VAL A 369 -2.32 -12.85 -19.13
C VAL A 369 -0.84 -12.57 -19.37
N ALA A 370 -0.17 -11.89 -18.45
CA ALA A 370 1.26 -11.59 -18.58
C ALA A 370 2.11 -12.87 -18.56
N ALA A 371 1.84 -13.80 -17.64
CA ALA A 371 2.52 -15.09 -17.58
C ALA A 371 2.29 -15.92 -18.85
N TRP A 372 1.07 -15.91 -19.41
CA TRP A 372 0.76 -16.55 -20.69
C TRP A 372 1.53 -15.91 -21.85
N LEU A 373 1.58 -14.57 -21.92
CA LEU A 373 2.36 -13.85 -22.93
C LEU A 373 3.85 -14.14 -22.82
N ILE A 374 4.40 -14.20 -21.61
CA ILE A 374 5.80 -14.57 -21.34
C ILE A 374 6.06 -16.01 -21.80
N LEU A 375 5.18 -16.95 -21.43
CA LEU A 375 5.26 -18.34 -21.86
C LEU A 375 5.18 -18.51 -23.38
N ARG A 376 4.35 -17.71 -24.05
CA ARG A 376 4.18 -17.71 -25.51
C ARG A 376 5.35 -17.05 -26.24
N SER A 377 5.85 -15.94 -25.72
CA SER A 377 6.78 -15.05 -26.42
C SER A 377 8.25 -15.35 -26.12
N ILE A 378 8.55 -16.10 -25.06
CA ILE A 378 9.89 -16.61 -24.80
C ILE A 378 9.99 -18.00 -25.45
N PRO A 379 10.50 -18.14 -26.69
CA PRO A 379 10.81 -19.44 -27.26
C PRO A 379 11.74 -20.16 -26.28
N GLY A 380 11.40 -21.41 -25.94
CA GLY A 380 11.98 -22.20 -24.85
C GLY A 380 13.41 -21.79 -24.55
N SER A 381 13.58 -20.98 -23.50
CA SER A 381 14.79 -20.21 -23.31
C SER A 381 16.01 -21.15 -23.32
N TRP A 382 16.95 -20.85 -24.22
CA TRP A 382 18.22 -21.55 -24.39
C TRP A 382 19.00 -21.77 -23.08
N ARG A 383 18.69 -21.01 -22.02
CA ARG A 383 19.25 -21.17 -20.67
C ARG A 383 18.55 -22.24 -19.81
N LEU A 384 17.25 -22.44 -19.93
CA LEU A 384 16.53 -23.46 -19.15
C LEU A 384 16.86 -24.88 -19.65
N LYS A 385 17.05 -25.05 -20.97
CA LYS A 385 17.62 -26.27 -21.58
C LYS A 385 19.05 -26.58 -21.08
N ARG A 386 19.78 -25.59 -20.57
CA ARG A 386 21.16 -25.74 -20.04
C ARG A 386 21.22 -26.00 -18.53
N SER A 387 20.10 -25.83 -17.82
CA SER A 387 20.03 -25.96 -16.36
C SER A 387 19.92 -27.41 -15.85
N GLY A 388 19.74 -28.39 -16.75
CA GLY A 388 19.68 -29.81 -16.39
C GLY A 388 18.43 -30.25 -15.61
N VAL A 389 17.49 -29.34 -15.31
CA VAL A 389 16.24 -29.63 -14.57
C VAL A 389 15.09 -30.07 -15.49
N LEU A 390 15.21 -29.81 -16.79
CA LEU A 390 14.32 -30.36 -17.81
C LEU A 390 15.14 -31.33 -18.66
N LEU A 391 14.79 -32.63 -18.66
CA LEU A 391 15.29 -33.53 -19.69
C LEU A 391 14.88 -32.95 -21.05
N PRO A 392 15.82 -32.65 -21.96
CA PRO A 392 15.50 -32.25 -23.31
C PRO A 392 15.16 -33.51 -24.13
N GLU A 393 14.13 -34.25 -23.72
CA GLU A 393 13.52 -35.26 -24.57
C GLU A 393 12.06 -34.86 -24.76
N SER A 394 11.85 -33.88 -25.64
CA SER A 394 10.75 -34.01 -26.57
C SER A 394 11.01 -35.28 -27.35
N THR A 395 10.33 -36.37 -27.00
CA THR A 395 10.19 -37.52 -27.88
C THR A 395 9.38 -37.06 -29.08
N ASP A 396 10.05 -36.42 -30.04
CA ASP A 396 9.55 -36.36 -31.40
C ASP A 396 9.41 -37.81 -31.85
N ARG A 397 8.17 -38.23 -32.12
CA ARG A 397 7.87 -39.58 -32.63
C ARG A 397 8.50 -39.86 -34.00
N ASP A 398 9.17 -38.86 -34.58
CA ASP A 398 9.82 -38.93 -35.89
C ASP A 398 11.35 -39.07 -35.81
N GLU A 399 11.97 -39.02 -34.62
CA GLU A 399 13.39 -39.32 -34.42
C GLU A 399 13.55 -40.55 -33.52
N GLY A 400 13.31 -41.72 -34.12
CA GLY A 400 13.68 -42.99 -33.54
C GLY A 400 15.19 -43.06 -33.30
N TYR A 401 15.55 -43.29 -32.05
CA TYR A 401 16.91 -43.53 -31.55
C TYR A 401 17.60 -44.66 -32.37
N THR A 402 18.51 -44.33 -33.29
CA THR A 402 19.40 -45.31 -33.93
C THR A 402 20.76 -45.32 -33.22
N SER A 403 20.90 -46.20 -32.23
CA SER A 403 22.14 -46.38 -31.44
C SER A 403 23.32 -47.03 -32.21
N ALA A 404 23.37 -46.92 -33.54
CA ALA A 404 24.46 -47.50 -34.33
C ALA A 404 24.69 -46.67 -35.60
N ASP A 405 25.95 -46.34 -35.88
CA ASP A 405 26.36 -45.69 -37.13
C ASP A 405 25.79 -46.47 -38.33
N VAL A 406 25.11 -45.78 -39.24
CA VAL A 406 24.65 -46.35 -40.51
C VAL A 406 25.89 -46.68 -41.34
N ARG A 407 26.30 -47.96 -41.34
CA ARG A 407 27.41 -48.49 -42.14
C ARG A 407 27.00 -48.67 -43.60
N SER A 408 26.69 -47.55 -44.27
CA SER A 408 26.35 -47.52 -45.70
C SER A 408 27.51 -47.96 -46.59
N ASP A 409 28.72 -48.00 -46.06
CA ASP A 409 29.91 -48.56 -46.70
C ASP A 409 29.82 -50.08 -46.95
N LEU A 410 28.95 -50.79 -46.23
CA LEU A 410 28.74 -52.23 -46.38
C LEU A 410 27.66 -52.60 -47.40
N GLU A 411 26.85 -51.64 -47.85
CA GLU A 411 25.81 -51.92 -48.83
C GLU A 411 26.40 -52.38 -50.16
N GLY A 412 25.93 -53.52 -50.66
CA GLY A 412 26.47 -54.16 -51.85
C GLY A 412 27.67 -55.08 -51.63
N ALA A 413 28.25 -55.14 -50.42
CA ALA A 413 29.32 -56.08 -50.10
C ALA A 413 28.85 -57.53 -50.26
N VAL A 414 29.74 -58.38 -50.79
CA VAL A 414 29.47 -59.82 -51.02
C VAL A 414 30.26 -60.64 -50.03
N GLY A 415 29.58 -61.52 -49.32
CA GLY A 415 30.14 -62.42 -48.32
C GLY A 415 29.58 -63.83 -48.46
N VAL A 416 29.80 -64.64 -47.44
CA VAL A 416 29.32 -66.02 -47.37
C VAL A 416 28.55 -66.22 -46.07
N ALA A 417 27.38 -66.87 -46.14
CA ALA A 417 26.65 -67.29 -44.95
C ALA A 417 27.46 -68.39 -44.22
N ILE A 418 27.84 -68.16 -42.97
CA ILE A 418 28.58 -69.16 -42.18
C ILE A 418 27.68 -69.94 -41.21
N THR A 419 26.40 -69.59 -41.17
CA THR A 419 25.32 -70.40 -40.58
C THR A 419 24.14 -70.37 -41.54
N ASP A 420 23.21 -71.30 -41.37
CA ASP A 420 21.88 -71.18 -41.98
C ASP A 420 21.21 -69.87 -41.54
N LEU A 421 20.62 -69.12 -42.49
CA LEU A 421 19.87 -67.89 -42.22
C LEU A 421 18.36 -68.20 -42.23
N ARG A 422 17.70 -68.14 -41.06
CA ARG A 422 16.25 -68.43 -40.90
C ARG A 422 15.54 -67.54 -39.86
N PRO A 423 15.17 -66.30 -40.19
CA PRO A 423 15.79 -65.47 -41.20
C PRO A 423 17.14 -64.91 -40.71
N ALA A 424 17.44 -64.97 -39.41
CA ALA A 424 18.70 -64.50 -38.85
C ALA A 424 19.78 -65.59 -38.84
N GLY A 425 21.04 -65.16 -38.93
CA GLY A 425 22.23 -65.98 -38.74
C GLY A 425 23.48 -65.13 -38.95
N VAL A 426 24.64 -65.75 -39.20
CA VAL A 426 25.91 -65.02 -39.30
C VAL A 426 26.47 -65.09 -40.72
N GLY A 427 26.88 -63.94 -41.25
CA GLY A 427 27.61 -63.82 -42.51
C GLY A 427 29.06 -63.39 -42.28
N LEU A 428 29.95 -63.83 -43.16
CA LEU A 428 31.35 -63.41 -43.20
C LEU A 428 31.58 -62.49 -44.41
N PHE A 429 31.97 -61.24 -44.16
CA PHE A 429 32.25 -60.22 -45.19
C PHE A 429 33.64 -59.62 -44.93
N THR A 430 34.56 -59.72 -45.88
CA THR A 430 35.91 -59.11 -45.78
C THR A 430 36.61 -59.38 -44.43
N ASP A 431 36.55 -60.64 -43.97
CA ASP A 431 37.05 -61.14 -42.67
C ASP A 431 36.31 -60.67 -41.39
N GLU A 432 35.21 -59.94 -41.51
CA GLU A 432 34.35 -59.56 -40.39
C GLU A 432 33.12 -60.49 -40.31
N ARG A 433 32.87 -61.06 -39.11
CA ARG A 433 31.67 -61.83 -38.80
C ARG A 433 30.59 -60.88 -38.31
N MET A 434 29.43 -60.92 -38.94
CA MET A 434 28.32 -60.00 -38.64
C MET A 434 26.98 -60.72 -38.67
N ASP A 435 26.10 -60.31 -37.78
CA ASP A 435 24.73 -60.82 -37.73
C ASP A 435 23.93 -60.24 -38.90
N VAL A 436 23.32 -61.14 -39.68
CA VAL A 436 22.58 -60.80 -40.89
C VAL A 436 21.20 -61.43 -40.87
N VAL A 437 20.26 -60.79 -41.55
CA VAL A 437 18.88 -61.25 -41.68
C VAL A 437 18.56 -61.41 -43.16
N SER A 438 18.10 -62.59 -43.58
CA SER A 438 17.67 -62.81 -44.96
C SER A 438 16.43 -61.97 -45.28
N GLU A 439 16.44 -61.31 -46.45
CA GLU A 439 15.33 -60.48 -46.93
C GLU A 439 14.08 -61.32 -47.23
N SER A 440 14.28 -62.51 -47.77
CA SER A 440 13.26 -63.56 -47.92
C SER A 440 13.94 -64.90 -48.20
N GLU A 441 13.27 -65.98 -47.81
CA GLU A 441 13.72 -67.37 -47.93
C GLU A 441 14.84 -67.81 -46.96
N TRP A 442 14.93 -69.13 -46.79
CA TRP A 442 16.00 -69.81 -46.06
C TRP A 442 17.24 -69.84 -46.95
N ILE A 443 18.36 -69.35 -46.42
CA ILE A 443 19.68 -69.41 -47.07
C ILE A 443 20.53 -70.43 -46.31
N GLU A 444 21.07 -71.43 -47.00
CA GLU A 444 21.93 -72.46 -46.41
C GLU A 444 23.35 -71.93 -46.15
N GLU A 445 23.99 -72.45 -45.09
CA GLU A 445 25.42 -72.26 -44.82
C GLU A 445 26.27 -72.54 -46.06
N GLY A 446 27.26 -71.67 -46.32
CA GLY A 446 28.13 -71.71 -47.49
C GLY A 446 27.62 -70.93 -48.70
N THR A 447 26.38 -70.43 -48.68
CA THR A 447 25.81 -69.66 -49.80
C THR A 447 26.41 -68.25 -49.86
N ARG A 448 26.73 -67.77 -51.07
CA ARG A 448 27.15 -66.37 -51.29
C ARG A 448 25.97 -65.42 -51.10
N ILE A 449 26.15 -64.41 -50.26
CA ILE A 449 25.13 -63.42 -49.89
C ILE A 449 25.63 -62.00 -50.14
N ARG A 450 24.70 -61.09 -50.46
CA ARG A 450 24.99 -59.65 -50.63
C ARG A 450 24.13 -58.83 -49.68
N ILE A 451 24.73 -57.84 -49.04
CA ILE A 451 24.02 -56.87 -48.19
C ILE A 451 23.21 -55.92 -49.08
N ILE A 452 21.90 -55.84 -48.83
CA ILE A 452 20.94 -54.98 -49.53
C ILE A 452 20.68 -53.69 -48.75
N SER A 453 20.62 -53.78 -47.42
CA SER A 453 20.42 -52.64 -46.54
C SER A 453 21.22 -52.86 -45.26
N ALA A 454 21.92 -51.82 -44.81
CA ALA A 454 22.69 -51.80 -43.57
C ALA A 454 22.16 -50.71 -42.64
N GLU A 455 21.03 -50.97 -41.98
CA GLU A 455 20.39 -50.04 -41.05
C GLU A 455 20.76 -50.39 -39.60
N GLY A 456 21.72 -49.65 -39.04
CA GLY A 456 22.16 -49.81 -37.66
C GLY A 456 22.68 -51.22 -37.34
N TYR A 457 22.01 -51.93 -36.43
CA TYR A 457 22.37 -53.29 -36.01
C TYR A 457 21.77 -54.41 -36.88
N ARG A 458 21.01 -54.06 -37.92
CA ARG A 458 20.30 -55.03 -38.77
C ARG A 458 20.78 -54.95 -40.20
N HIS A 459 21.59 -55.93 -40.61
CA HIS A 459 22.05 -56.07 -41.99
C HIS A 459 21.15 -57.05 -42.76
N ILE A 460 20.45 -56.55 -43.77
CA ILE A 460 19.55 -57.36 -44.60
C ILE A 460 20.33 -57.91 -45.80
N VAL A 461 20.27 -59.23 -46.01
CA VAL A 461 21.04 -59.93 -47.06
C VAL A 461 20.16 -60.74 -48.00
N ARG A 462 20.62 -60.93 -49.25
CA ARG A 462 20.00 -61.82 -50.24
C ARG A 462 21.05 -62.74 -50.87
N ALA A 463 20.66 -63.97 -51.19
CA ALA A 463 21.50 -64.89 -51.93
C ALA A 463 21.87 -64.33 -53.32
N VAL A 464 23.14 -64.41 -53.68
CA VAL A 464 23.64 -64.04 -55.00
C VAL A 464 23.46 -65.24 -55.92
N LYS A 465 22.49 -65.18 -56.84
CA LYS A 465 22.34 -66.20 -57.89
C LYS A 465 23.60 -66.22 -58.74
N SER A 466 24.25 -67.38 -58.88
CA SER A 466 25.28 -67.55 -59.90
C SER A 466 24.62 -67.41 -61.27
N THR A 467 25.08 -66.47 -62.09
CA THR A 467 24.77 -66.47 -63.53
C THR A 467 25.55 -67.58 -64.20
#